data_AF-A0A0D8Y2R1-F1
#
_entry.id   AF-A0A0D8Y2R1-F1
#
_cell.length_a   1.000
_cell.length_b   1.000
_cell.length_c   1.000
_cell.angle_alpha   90.00
_cell.angle_beta   90.00
_cell.angle_gamma   90.00
#
_symmetry.space_group_name_H-M   'P 1'
#
loop_
_entity.id
_entity.type
_entity.pdbx_description
1 polymer ?
#
loop_
_entity_poly.entity_id
_entity_poly.type
_entity_poly.pdbx_seq_one_letter_code
_entity_poly.pdbx_strand_id
1 'polypeptide(L)'
;MIGIAGTICGFVVVLEAKDWRWVGPKAFQSTEQNNEWGSVHSMLGLIACVVAWAQPLNAVFRCSPEEKWRFVFNWIHGFLGFGAWLCAASATMIAVVHFETMFSNRDAALGLYIAFVAIASLTNLTMEALTFKSWQRDRHRVTSEMEMVPVGGSDSVSVQNTTEKIRIVQFFLLIAFVVVSISTAIAIAVLIGKKPTVL
;
A
#
# COMPACT_ATOMS: atom_id res chain seq x y z
N MET A 1 5.71 10.13 0.80
CA MET A 1 6.53 10.71 1.90
C MET A 1 5.81 10.69 3.24
N ILE A 2 4.58 11.22 3.36
CA ILE A 2 3.82 11.24 4.64
C ILE A 2 3.70 9.84 5.27
N GLY A 3 3.32 8.82 4.49
CA GLY A 3 3.23 7.45 4.99
C GLY A 3 4.55 6.85 5.48
N ILE A 4 5.68 7.20 4.84
CA ILE A 4 7.02 6.74 5.24
C ILE A 4 7.44 7.37 6.57
N ALA A 5 7.23 8.68 6.70
CA ALA A 5 7.49 9.38 7.97
C ALA A 5 6.65 8.76 9.11
N GLY A 6 5.37 8.49 8.84
CA GLY A 6 4.48 7.84 9.80
C GLY A 6 4.96 6.44 10.22
N THR A 7 5.39 5.60 9.28
CA THR A 7 5.90 4.25 9.61
C THR A 7 7.23 4.29 10.35
N ILE A 8 8.13 5.23 10.03
CA ILE A 8 9.38 5.42 10.79
C ILE A 8 9.07 5.85 12.22
N CYS A 9 8.25 6.88 12.42
CA CYS A 9 7.87 7.33 13.76
C CYS A 9 7.19 6.22 14.56
N GLY A 10 6.23 5.52 13.97
CA GLY A 10 5.54 4.40 14.62
C GLY A 10 6.49 3.26 14.99
N PHE A 11 7.43 2.91 14.10
CA PHE A 11 8.43 1.88 14.38
C PHE A 11 9.36 2.27 15.54
N VAL A 12 9.81 3.52 15.59
CA VAL A 12 10.63 4.04 16.70
C VAL A 12 9.88 4.02 18.03
N VAL A 13 8.61 4.46 18.04
CA VAL A 13 7.77 4.42 19.25
C VAL A 13 7.60 2.99 19.77
N VAL A 14 7.37 2.02 18.87
CA VAL A 14 7.26 0.60 19.25
C VAL A 14 8.57 0.06 19.81
N LEU A 15 9.72 0.40 19.21
CA LEU A 15 11.02 -0.01 19.73
C LEU A 15 11.31 0.58 21.11
N GLU A 16 11.02 1.87 21.30
CA GLU A 16 11.18 2.53 22.59
C GLU A 16 10.30 1.88 23.67
N ALA A 17 9.03 1.63 23.37
CA ALA A 17 8.10 0.93 24.25
C ALA A 17 8.50 -0.54 24.56
N LYS A 18 9.48 -1.09 23.85
CA LYS A 18 10.06 -2.42 24.05
C LYS A 18 11.51 -2.38 24.52
N ASP A 19 11.98 -1.25 25.05
CA ASP A 19 13.36 -1.05 25.52
C ASP A 19 14.40 -1.40 24.45
N TRP A 20 14.11 -1.10 23.18
CA TRP A 20 14.93 -1.44 22.01
C TRP A 20 15.19 -2.94 21.82
N ARG A 21 14.36 -3.81 22.42
CA ARG A 21 14.51 -5.26 22.31
C ARG A 21 13.67 -5.81 21.16
N TRP A 22 14.28 -6.68 20.37
CA TRP A 22 13.57 -7.46 19.35
C TRP A 22 12.67 -8.52 20.01
N VAL A 23 11.39 -8.46 19.66
CA VAL A 23 10.32 -9.36 20.17
C VAL A 23 9.77 -10.31 19.09
N GLY A 24 10.33 -10.28 17.88
CA GLY A 24 9.99 -11.22 16.81
C GLY A 24 10.81 -12.51 16.82
N PRO A 25 10.78 -13.28 15.71
CA PRO A 25 11.43 -14.58 15.62
C PRO A 25 12.95 -14.51 15.86
N LYS A 26 13.50 -15.53 16.52
CA LYS A 26 14.94 -15.66 16.82
C LYS A 26 15.45 -17.06 16.45
N ALA A 27 16.71 -17.13 16.03
CA ALA A 27 17.34 -18.39 15.61
C ALA A 27 17.44 -19.43 16.74
N PHE A 28 17.57 -18.98 17.99
CA PHE A 28 17.74 -19.83 19.18
C PHE A 28 16.45 -20.03 19.99
N GLN A 29 15.30 -19.65 19.42
CA GLN A 29 13.98 -19.75 20.05
C GLN A 29 13.21 -20.94 19.47
N SER A 30 12.31 -21.55 20.24
CA SER A 30 11.55 -22.71 19.76
C SER A 30 10.64 -22.34 18.59
N THR A 31 10.29 -23.32 17.75
CA THR A 31 9.36 -23.12 16.63
C THR A 31 8.01 -22.59 17.11
N GLU A 32 7.52 -23.07 18.25
CA GLU A 32 6.26 -22.63 18.83
C GLU A 32 6.30 -21.14 19.18
N GLN A 33 7.34 -20.71 19.89
CA GLN A 33 7.50 -19.30 20.27
C GLN A 33 7.73 -18.41 19.04
N ASN A 34 8.44 -18.88 18.00
CA ASN A 34 8.62 -18.13 16.75
C ASN A 34 7.30 -17.94 15.98
N ASN A 35 6.36 -18.88 16.13
CA ASN A 35 5.05 -18.87 15.47
C ASN A 35 3.97 -18.15 16.28
N GLU A 36 4.27 -17.65 17.47
CA GLU A 36 3.33 -16.82 18.23
C GLU A 36 2.91 -15.58 17.45
N TRP A 37 1.65 -15.16 17.60
CA TRP A 37 1.09 -14.04 16.84
C TRP A 37 1.86 -12.73 17.02
N GLY A 38 2.38 -12.46 18.23
CA GLY A 38 3.24 -11.29 18.48
C GLY A 38 4.57 -11.36 17.71
N SER A 39 5.14 -12.55 17.59
CA SER A 39 6.37 -12.80 16.85
C SER A 39 6.15 -12.59 15.34
N VAL A 40 5.11 -13.24 14.78
CA VAL A 40 4.72 -13.10 13.36
C VAL A 40 4.36 -11.65 13.02
N HIS A 41 3.59 -10.97 13.87
CA HIS A 41 3.27 -9.55 13.72
C HIS A 41 4.53 -8.68 13.59
N SER A 42 5.50 -8.90 14.48
CA SER A 42 6.74 -8.12 14.52
C SER A 42 7.58 -8.34 13.26
N MET A 43 7.66 -9.58 12.77
CA MET A 43 8.38 -9.90 11.53
C MET A 43 7.71 -9.25 10.30
N LEU A 44 6.39 -9.40 10.15
CA LEU A 44 5.66 -8.82 9.02
C LEU A 44 5.72 -7.29 9.04
N GLY A 45 5.60 -6.67 10.21
CA GLY A 45 5.74 -5.23 10.38
C GLY A 45 7.14 -4.73 10.01
N LEU A 46 8.19 -5.44 10.42
CA LEU A 46 9.57 -5.11 10.06
C LEU A 46 9.80 -5.22 8.54
N ILE A 47 9.40 -6.34 7.92
CA ILE A 47 9.52 -6.54 6.47
C ILE A 47 8.78 -5.43 5.72
N ALA A 48 7.55 -5.12 6.12
CA ALA A 48 6.77 -4.04 5.53
C ALA A 48 7.50 -2.70 5.61
N CYS A 49 8.04 -2.35 6.79
CA CYS A 49 8.78 -1.11 7.00
C CYS A 49 10.03 -1.05 6.11
N VAL A 50 10.90 -2.06 6.17
CA VAL A 50 12.16 -2.08 5.40
C VAL A 50 11.89 -1.98 3.91
N VAL A 51 10.95 -2.78 3.38
CA VAL A 51 10.63 -2.74 1.95
C VAL A 51 10.02 -1.40 1.57
N ALA A 52 9.12 -0.83 2.38
CA ALA A 52 8.53 0.49 2.12
C ALA A 52 9.57 1.61 2.13
N TRP A 53 10.54 1.58 3.05
CA TRP A 53 11.62 2.57 3.15
C TRP A 53 12.66 2.44 2.04
N ALA A 54 12.83 1.23 1.49
CA ALA A 54 13.68 1.00 0.33
C ALA A 54 13.05 1.52 -0.98
N GLN A 55 11.72 1.68 -1.05
CA GLN A 55 11.04 2.10 -2.29
C GLN A 55 11.54 3.43 -2.88
N PRO A 56 11.70 4.53 -2.10
CA PRO A 56 12.21 5.79 -2.63
C PRO A 56 13.67 5.67 -3.10
N LEU A 57 14.50 4.91 -2.38
CA LEU A 57 15.89 4.68 -2.77
C LEU A 57 15.96 3.96 -4.12
N ASN A 58 15.16 2.90 -4.29
CA ASN A 58 15.04 2.19 -5.56
C ASN A 58 14.54 3.14 -6.67
N ALA A 59 13.59 4.03 -6.38
CA ALA A 59 13.07 5.00 -7.33
C ALA A 59 14.07 6.08 -7.77
N VAL A 60 15.08 6.40 -6.95
CA VAL A 60 16.17 7.31 -7.34
C VAL A 60 17.06 6.67 -8.42
N PHE A 61 17.32 5.37 -8.32
CA PHE A 61 18.12 4.62 -9.30
C PHE A 61 17.31 4.13 -10.50
N ARG A 62 16.10 4.69 -10.72
CA ARG A 62 15.27 4.32 -11.86
C ARG A 62 15.95 4.71 -13.18
N CYS A 63 15.82 3.84 -14.18
CA CYS A 63 16.26 4.12 -15.55
C CYS A 63 15.38 5.20 -16.22
N SER A 64 15.92 5.80 -17.30
CA SER A 64 15.19 6.79 -18.12
C SER A 64 13.88 6.20 -18.66
N PRO A 65 12.82 7.01 -18.87
CA PRO A 65 11.53 6.53 -19.37
C PRO A 65 11.59 5.77 -20.70
N GLU A 66 12.59 6.06 -21.53
CA GLU A 66 12.76 5.48 -22.88
C GLU A 66 13.60 4.18 -22.88
N GLU A 67 14.13 3.79 -21.71
CA GLU A 67 15.05 2.66 -21.61
C GLU A 67 14.33 1.31 -21.56
N LYS A 68 14.88 0.30 -22.23
CA LYS A 68 14.34 -1.08 -22.29
C LYS A 68 14.14 -1.73 -20.91
N TRP A 69 14.97 -1.36 -19.93
CA TRP A 69 14.90 -1.91 -18.57
C TRP A 69 13.83 -1.24 -17.70
N ARG A 70 13.15 -0.20 -18.21
CA ARG A 70 12.09 0.52 -17.48
C ARG A 70 10.92 -0.37 -17.12
N PHE A 71 10.55 -1.28 -18.00
CA PHE A 71 9.50 -2.26 -17.73
C PHE A 71 9.84 -3.16 -16.54
N VAL A 72 11.07 -3.69 -16.50
CA VAL A 72 11.55 -4.55 -15.39
C VAL A 72 11.58 -3.77 -14.08
N PHE A 73 12.11 -2.54 -14.10
CA PHE A 73 12.10 -1.65 -12.93
C PHE A 73 10.68 -1.44 -12.40
N ASN A 74 9.72 -1.08 -13.28
CA ASN A 74 8.34 -0.83 -12.89
C ASN A 74 7.69 -2.08 -12.27
N TRP A 75 7.96 -3.26 -12.84
CA TRP A 75 7.43 -4.52 -12.32
C TRP A 75 7.99 -4.86 -10.94
N ILE A 76 9.31 -4.75 -10.75
CA ILE A 76 9.97 -5.00 -9.45
C ILE A 76 9.49 -3.98 -8.40
N HIS A 77 9.45 -2.69 -8.76
CA HIS A 77 8.99 -1.63 -7.87
C HIS A 77 7.53 -1.85 -7.45
N GLY A 78 6.66 -2.19 -8.41
CA GLY A 78 5.26 -2.51 -8.15
C GLY A 78 5.09 -3.74 -7.26
N PHE A 79 5.80 -4.83 -7.55
CA PHE A 79 5.76 -6.06 -6.78
C PHE A 79 6.22 -5.85 -5.33
N LEU A 80 7.36 -5.20 -5.13
CA LEU A 80 7.88 -4.92 -3.79
C LEU A 80 6.97 -3.93 -3.04
N GLY A 81 6.41 -2.94 -3.72
CA GLY A 81 5.47 -1.99 -3.12
C GLY A 81 4.19 -2.68 -2.64
N PHE A 82 3.58 -3.51 -3.49
CA PHE A 82 2.39 -4.27 -3.12
C PHE A 82 2.68 -5.33 -2.04
N GLY A 83 3.83 -6.00 -2.10
CA GLY A 83 4.28 -6.93 -1.08
C GLY A 83 4.46 -6.28 0.29
N ALA A 84 5.04 -5.07 0.35
CA ALA A 84 5.14 -4.30 1.59
C ALA A 84 3.76 -3.94 2.15
N TRP A 85 2.83 -3.53 1.28
CA TRP A 85 1.45 -3.24 1.67
C TRP A 85 0.74 -4.47 2.24
N LEU A 86 0.89 -5.65 1.60
CA LEU A 86 0.32 -6.90 2.12
C LEU A 86 0.91 -7.27 3.48
N CYS A 87 2.23 -7.16 3.67
CA CYS A 87 2.86 -7.43 4.96
C CYS A 87 2.34 -6.48 6.06
N ALA A 88 2.21 -5.19 5.76
CA ALA A 88 1.63 -4.21 6.70
C ALA A 88 0.17 -4.55 7.01
N ALA A 89 -0.59 -4.97 5.99
CA ALA A 89 -1.99 -5.30 6.16
C ALA A 89 -2.17 -6.55 7.05
N SER A 90 -1.38 -7.59 6.80
CA SER A 90 -1.35 -8.79 7.63
C SER A 90 -0.90 -8.50 9.06
N ALA A 91 0.15 -7.70 9.26
CA ALA A 91 0.59 -7.31 10.60
C ALA A 91 -0.51 -6.58 11.37
N THR A 92 -1.22 -5.65 10.72
CA THR A 92 -2.33 -4.91 11.34
C THR A 92 -3.52 -5.83 11.63
N MET A 93 -3.85 -6.75 10.72
CA MET A 93 -4.89 -7.75 10.96
C MET A 93 -4.56 -8.61 12.18
N ILE A 94 -3.32 -9.08 12.31
CA ILE A 94 -2.89 -9.85 13.48
C ILE A 94 -3.07 -9.03 14.75
N ALA A 95 -2.72 -7.74 14.75
CA ALA A 95 -2.91 -6.90 15.91
C ALA A 95 -4.39 -6.78 16.29
N VAL A 96 -5.27 -6.52 15.32
CA VAL A 96 -6.71 -6.36 15.56
C VAL A 96 -7.38 -7.66 16.01
N VAL A 97 -6.92 -8.81 15.49
CA VAL A 97 -7.51 -10.12 15.81
C VAL A 97 -6.93 -10.72 17.09
N HIS A 98 -5.62 -10.62 17.33
CA HIS A 98 -4.97 -11.40 18.40
C HIS A 98 -4.55 -10.57 19.62
N PHE A 99 -4.52 -9.24 19.53
CA PHE A 99 -4.19 -8.40 20.68
C PHE A 99 -5.48 -7.95 21.38
N GLU A 100 -6.16 -8.90 22.01
CA GLU A 100 -7.53 -8.74 22.52
C GLU A 100 -7.71 -7.58 23.50
N THR A 101 -6.66 -7.27 24.25
CA THR A 101 -6.68 -6.20 25.25
C THR A 101 -6.24 -4.85 24.70
N MET A 102 -5.90 -4.72 23.41
CA MET A 102 -5.37 -3.48 22.85
C MET A 102 -6.46 -2.42 22.56
N PHE A 103 -7.69 -2.85 22.30
CA PHE A 103 -8.77 -1.97 21.82
C PHE A 103 -9.90 -1.85 22.85
N SER A 104 -10.49 -0.67 22.96
CA SER A 104 -11.71 -0.44 23.75
C SER A 104 -12.92 -1.18 23.20
N ASN A 105 -13.00 -1.32 21.87
CA ASN A 105 -13.96 -2.16 21.18
C ASN A 105 -13.27 -2.85 19.99
N ARG A 106 -12.94 -4.14 20.18
CA ARG A 106 -12.23 -4.95 19.18
C ARG A 106 -13.08 -5.24 17.94
N ASP A 107 -14.37 -5.52 18.10
CA ASP A 107 -15.26 -5.82 16.97
C ASP A 107 -15.42 -4.61 16.05
N ALA A 108 -15.50 -3.41 16.63
CA ALA A 108 -15.48 -2.16 15.87
C ALA A 108 -14.15 -1.96 15.12
N ALA A 109 -13.01 -2.23 15.78
CA ALA A 109 -11.70 -2.15 15.14
C ALA A 109 -11.57 -3.15 13.98
N LEU A 110 -12.05 -4.38 14.17
CA LEU A 110 -12.06 -5.43 13.16
C LEU A 110 -12.96 -5.06 11.98
N GLY A 111 -14.19 -4.62 12.23
CA GLY A 111 -15.11 -4.19 11.18
C GLY A 111 -14.56 -3.02 10.36
N LEU A 112 -14.01 -1.99 11.03
CA LEU A 112 -13.35 -0.87 10.38
C LEU A 112 -12.17 -1.31 9.51
N TYR A 113 -11.35 -2.24 10.03
CA TYR A 113 -10.17 -2.71 9.33
C TYR A 113 -10.49 -3.59 8.12
N ILE A 114 -11.48 -4.48 8.23
CA ILE A 114 -11.99 -5.27 7.10
C ILE A 114 -12.56 -4.35 6.01
N ALA A 115 -13.37 -3.36 6.40
CA ALA A 115 -13.92 -2.38 5.46
C ALA A 115 -12.80 -1.61 4.75
N PHE A 116 -11.76 -1.20 5.47
CA PHE A 116 -10.58 -0.57 4.88
C PHE A 116 -9.86 -1.47 3.88
N VAL A 117 -9.59 -2.74 4.21
CA VAL A 117 -8.93 -3.68 3.30
C VAL A 117 -9.78 -3.90 2.03
N ALA A 118 -11.11 -3.99 2.17
CA ALA A 118 -12.01 -4.13 1.04
C ALA A 118 -11.97 -2.90 0.11
N ILE A 119 -12.05 -1.68 0.67
CA ILE A 119 -11.97 -0.42 -0.09
C ILE A 119 -10.58 -0.27 -0.74
N ALA A 120 -9.51 -0.58 -0.01
CA ALA A 120 -8.15 -0.55 -0.53
C ALA A 120 -7.99 -1.51 -1.72
N SER A 121 -8.50 -2.74 -1.59
CA SER A 121 -8.45 -3.74 -2.66
C SER A 121 -9.25 -3.29 -3.88
N LEU A 122 -10.47 -2.79 -3.68
CA LEU A 122 -11.31 -2.25 -4.76
C LEU A 122 -10.63 -1.08 -5.48
N THR A 123 -9.99 -0.18 -4.72
CA THR A 123 -9.25 0.96 -5.27
C THR A 123 -8.08 0.48 -6.12
N ASN A 124 -7.25 -0.44 -5.62
CA ASN A 124 -6.11 -0.98 -6.36
C ASN A 124 -6.56 -1.69 -7.64
N LEU A 125 -7.59 -2.53 -7.58
CA LEU A 125 -8.16 -3.20 -8.75
C LEU A 125 -8.68 -2.20 -9.78
N THR A 126 -9.36 -1.14 -9.34
CA THR A 126 -9.86 -0.10 -10.23
C THR A 126 -8.71 0.69 -10.87
N MET A 127 -7.68 1.05 -10.10
CA MET A 127 -6.50 1.76 -10.60
C MET A 127 -5.75 0.92 -11.64
N GLU A 128 -5.57 -0.38 -11.39
CA GLU A 128 -4.95 -1.31 -12.32
C GLU A 128 -5.78 -1.47 -13.59
N ALA A 129 -7.10 -1.64 -13.46
CA ALA A 129 -8.02 -1.73 -14.60
C ALA A 129 -7.99 -0.46 -15.48
N LEU A 130 -7.94 0.72 -14.87
CA LEU A 130 -7.81 2.00 -15.59
C LEU A 130 -6.47 2.12 -16.30
N THR A 131 -5.37 1.69 -15.65
CA THR A 131 -4.01 1.70 -16.21
C THR A 131 -3.89 0.73 -17.38
N PHE A 132 -4.46 -0.47 -17.25
CA PHE A 132 -4.51 -1.45 -18.31
C PHE A 132 -5.35 -0.97 -19.49
N LYS A 133 -6.51 -0.36 -19.22
CA LYS A 133 -7.35 0.26 -20.25
C LYS A 133 -6.62 1.39 -20.99
N SER A 134 -5.86 2.24 -20.29
CA SER A 134 -5.03 3.26 -20.96
C SER A 134 -3.94 2.63 -21.82
N TRP A 135 -3.27 1.59 -21.33
CA TRP A 135 -2.20 0.90 -22.04
C TRP A 135 -2.69 0.16 -23.29
N GLN A 136 -3.83 -0.54 -23.22
CA GLN A 136 -4.43 -1.21 -24.37
C GLN A 136 -4.74 -0.19 -25.48
N ARG A 137 -5.28 0.98 -25.12
CA ARG A 137 -5.58 2.05 -26.08
C ARG A 137 -4.32 2.62 -26.72
N ASP A 138 -3.28 2.88 -25.94
CA ASP A 138 -2.01 3.38 -26.48
C ASP A 138 -1.38 2.38 -27.46
N ARG A 139 -1.48 1.07 -27.20
CA ARG A 139 -1.06 0.03 -28.16
C ARG A 139 -1.84 0.08 -29.46
N HIS A 140 -3.17 0.12 -29.40
CA HIS A 140 -4.01 0.19 -30.60
C HIS A 140 -3.71 1.43 -31.45
N ARG A 141 -3.34 2.56 -30.82
CA ARG A 141 -2.91 3.78 -31.52
C ARG A 141 -1.62 3.55 -32.31
N VAL A 142 -0.57 3.03 -31.68
CA VAL A 142 0.73 2.80 -32.33
C VAL A 142 0.59 1.88 -33.55
N THR A 143 -0.22 0.82 -33.44
CA THR A 143 -0.51 -0.05 -34.59
C THR A 143 -1.24 0.68 -35.73
N SER A 144 -2.19 1.56 -35.41
CA SER A 144 -2.96 2.32 -36.42
C SER A 144 -2.10 3.39 -37.12
N GLU A 145 -1.26 4.12 -36.38
CA GLU A 145 -0.36 5.15 -36.93
C GLU A 145 0.76 4.55 -37.82
N MET A 146 1.20 3.32 -37.54
CA MET A 146 2.15 2.61 -38.40
C MET A 146 1.51 2.09 -39.70
N GLU A 147 0.19 1.86 -39.70
CA GLU A 147 -0.55 1.34 -40.85
C GLU A 147 -1.12 2.48 -41.72
N MET A 148 -1.40 3.67 -41.16
CA MET A 148 -2.01 4.79 -41.88
C MET A 148 -1.41 6.15 -41.47
N VAL A 149 -0.89 6.91 -42.45
CA VAL A 149 -0.65 8.36 -42.29
C VAL A 149 -2.02 9.06 -42.24
N PRO A 150 -2.48 9.61 -41.11
CA PRO A 150 -3.84 10.09 -41.00
C PRO A 150 -4.00 11.46 -41.67
N VAL A 151 -4.90 11.56 -42.65
CA VAL A 151 -5.38 12.83 -43.19
C VAL A 151 -6.61 13.26 -42.38
N GLY A 152 -6.41 13.84 -41.19
CA GLY A 152 -7.50 14.41 -40.37
C GLY A 152 -7.25 14.35 -38.87
N GLY A 153 -7.12 15.51 -38.22
CA GLY A 153 -6.73 15.64 -36.81
C GLY A 153 -7.81 15.32 -35.76
N SER A 154 -9.03 14.95 -36.15
CA SER A 154 -10.17 14.76 -35.23
C SER A 154 -9.99 13.60 -34.25
N ASP A 155 -9.37 12.50 -34.68
CA ASP A 155 -9.22 11.31 -33.85
C ASP A 155 -8.20 11.52 -32.72
N SER A 156 -7.11 12.24 -33.00
CA SER A 156 -6.06 12.56 -32.03
C SER A 156 -6.60 13.36 -30.82
N VAL A 157 -7.50 14.32 -31.08
CA VAL A 157 -8.13 15.18 -30.05
C VAL A 157 -9.08 14.37 -29.16
N SER A 158 -9.87 13.47 -29.74
CA SER A 158 -10.81 12.63 -28.96
C SER A 158 -10.10 11.67 -27.99
N VAL A 159 -8.93 11.16 -28.41
CA VAL A 159 -8.10 10.25 -27.62
C VAL A 159 -7.41 10.98 -26.47
N GLN A 160 -6.83 12.16 -26.73
CA GLN A 160 -6.23 13.01 -25.68
C GLN A 160 -7.25 13.33 -24.58
N ASN A 161 -8.47 13.76 -24.96
CA ASN A 161 -9.56 14.05 -24.02
C ASN A 161 -9.95 12.84 -23.15
N THR A 162 -9.86 11.62 -23.67
CA THR A 162 -10.21 10.41 -22.92
C THR A 162 -9.10 10.02 -21.93
N THR A 163 -7.84 10.11 -22.34
CA THR A 163 -6.69 9.83 -21.46
C THR A 163 -6.63 10.83 -20.30
N GLU A 164 -6.96 12.10 -20.57
CA GLU A 164 -7.10 13.11 -19.53
C GLU A 164 -8.20 12.76 -18.53
N LYS A 165 -9.39 12.35 -19.01
CA LYS A 165 -10.48 11.89 -18.14
C LYS A 165 -10.07 10.71 -17.25
N ILE A 166 -9.35 9.73 -17.78
CA ILE A 166 -8.84 8.60 -16.99
C ILE A 166 -7.92 9.09 -15.87
N ARG A 167 -6.99 10.00 -16.17
CA ARG A 167 -6.07 10.57 -15.16
C ARG A 167 -6.82 11.37 -14.09
N ILE A 168 -7.84 12.14 -14.48
CA ILE A 168 -8.69 12.87 -13.54
C ILE A 168 -9.40 11.90 -12.59
N VAL A 169 -9.99 10.83 -13.11
CA VAL A 169 -10.64 9.80 -12.29
C VAL A 169 -9.63 9.14 -11.34
N GLN A 170 -8.45 8.76 -11.83
CA GLN A 170 -7.38 8.20 -11.00
C GLN A 170 -6.95 9.15 -9.87
N PHE A 171 -6.85 10.44 -10.15
CA PHE A 171 -6.53 11.46 -9.15
C PHE A 171 -7.60 11.53 -8.05
N PHE A 172 -8.88 11.62 -8.41
CA PHE A 172 -9.96 11.67 -7.43
C PHE A 172 -10.09 10.38 -6.62
N LEU A 173 -9.92 9.21 -7.26
CA LEU A 173 -9.87 7.93 -6.57
C LEU A 173 -8.74 7.88 -5.54
N LEU A 174 -7.56 8.39 -5.88
CA LEU A 174 -6.42 8.45 -4.96
C LEU A 174 -6.71 9.37 -3.76
N ILE A 175 -7.28 10.56 -4.00
CA ILE A 175 -7.65 11.48 -2.91
C ILE A 175 -8.68 10.85 -1.99
N ALA A 176 -9.74 10.25 -2.54
CA ALA A 176 -10.75 9.55 -1.76
C ALA A 176 -10.13 8.42 -0.91
N PHE A 177 -9.23 7.64 -1.52
CA PHE A 177 -8.51 6.57 -0.82
C PHE A 177 -7.62 7.09 0.33
N VAL A 178 -6.92 8.20 0.13
CA VAL A 178 -6.11 8.83 1.18
C VAL A 178 -6.98 9.30 2.35
N VAL A 179 -8.14 9.90 2.06
CA VAL A 179 -9.09 10.33 3.10
C VAL A 179 -9.60 9.13 3.90
N VAL A 180 -10.00 8.05 3.23
CA VAL A 180 -10.43 6.80 3.89
C VAL A 180 -9.29 6.25 4.76
N SER A 181 -8.07 6.17 4.23
CA SER A 181 -6.90 5.64 4.94
C SER A 181 -6.60 6.42 6.23
N ILE A 182 -6.59 7.76 6.15
CA ILE A 182 -6.36 8.62 7.33
C ILE A 182 -7.50 8.48 8.33
N SER A 183 -8.74 8.46 7.86
CA SER A 183 -9.93 8.35 8.71
C SER A 183 -9.95 7.02 9.47
N THR A 184 -9.65 5.90 8.80
CA THR A 184 -9.52 4.59 9.43
C THR A 184 -8.38 4.58 10.46
N ALA A 185 -7.22 5.13 10.12
CA ALA A 185 -6.09 5.18 11.05
C ALA A 185 -6.43 5.96 12.33
N ILE A 186 -7.10 7.12 12.19
CA ILE A 186 -7.58 7.90 13.33
C ILE A 186 -8.63 7.12 14.15
N ALA A 187 -9.61 6.51 13.49
CA ALA A 187 -10.65 5.74 14.16
C ALA A 187 -10.07 4.57 14.98
N ILE A 188 -9.13 3.81 14.41
CA ILE A 188 -8.44 2.72 15.11
C ILE A 188 -7.60 3.27 16.28
N ALA A 189 -6.86 4.38 16.08
CA ALA A 189 -6.10 5.01 17.15
C ALA A 189 -6.98 5.48 18.31
N VAL A 190 -8.17 6.02 18.03
CA VAL A 190 -9.16 6.40 19.07
C VAL A 190 -9.65 5.16 19.82
N LEU A 191 -9.88 4.04 19.13
CA LEU A 191 -10.28 2.80 19.80
C LEU A 191 -9.19 2.27 20.73
N ILE A 192 -7.91 2.45 20.39
CA ILE A 192 -6.79 2.14 21.29
C ILE A 192 -6.77 3.10 22.49
N GLY A 193 -6.84 4.42 22.25
CA GLY A 193 -6.71 5.44 23.29
C GLY A 193 -7.88 5.52 24.27
N LYS A 194 -9.10 5.12 23.88
CA LYS A 194 -10.28 5.10 24.76
C LYS A 194 -10.39 3.84 25.64
N LYS A 195 -9.38 2.96 25.64
CA LYS A 195 -9.40 1.79 26.52
C LYS A 195 -9.50 2.25 27.98
N PRO A 196 -10.50 1.80 28.76
CA PRO A 196 -10.56 2.13 30.17
C PRO A 196 -9.33 1.54 30.86
N THR A 197 -8.52 2.41 31.47
CA THR A 197 -7.53 1.99 32.46
C THR A 197 -8.29 1.41 33.64
N VAL A 198 -8.27 0.08 33.76
CA VAL A 198 -8.69 -0.58 34.99
C VAL A 198 -7.67 -0.14 36.04
N LEU A 199 -8.10 0.75 36.94
CA LEU A 199 -7.38 1.10 38.18
C LEU A 199 -7.50 -0.05 39.17
#